data_AF-R6GZ13-F1
#
_entry.id   AF-R6GZ13-F1
#
_cell.length_a   1.000
_cell.length_b   1.000
_cell.length_c   1.000
_cell.angle_alpha   90.00
_cell.angle_beta   90.00
_cell.angle_gamma   90.00
#
_symmetry.space_group_name_H-M   'P 1'
#
loop_
_entity.id
_entity.type
_entity.pdbx_description
1 polymer ?
#
loop_
_entity_poly.entity_id
_entity_poly.type
_entity_poly.pdbx_seq_one_letter_code
_entity_poly.pdbx_strand_id
1 'polypeptide(L)'
;MKKGKLLYFAAKGEAVYRAYCQPVCKTYGLSPTAFDVMMFLANNPECNTARDICRIRGIKSGIASVTVEQLIGRGYLTRETDGKDRRMQRLYSTEEATPLVQAGQEAQRRFEEAIRQGLTDGELETYAALTQKLLEHIDRLSQELSR
;
A
#
# COMPACT_ATOMS: atom_id res chain seq x y z
N MET A 1 -23.04 -18.09 15.23
CA MET A 1 -22.17 -17.09 14.55
C MET A 1 -20.71 -17.47 14.74
N LYS A 2 -19.93 -17.69 13.67
CA LYS A 2 -18.54 -18.17 13.77
C LYS A 2 -17.60 -17.02 14.15
N LYS A 3 -16.75 -17.22 15.19
CA LYS A 3 -15.62 -16.34 15.54
C LYS A 3 -14.75 -16.09 14.29
N GLY A 4 -14.24 -14.87 14.10
CA GLY A 4 -13.22 -14.56 13.08
C GLY A 4 -13.68 -13.91 11.77
N LYS A 5 -14.89 -13.37 11.66
CA LYS A 5 -15.37 -12.70 10.43
C LYS A 5 -14.43 -11.59 9.91
N LEU A 6 -13.82 -10.81 10.80
CA LEU A 6 -12.91 -9.72 10.43
C LEU A 6 -11.63 -10.24 9.76
N LEU A 7 -10.97 -11.23 10.38
CA LEU A 7 -9.77 -11.85 9.81
C LEU A 7 -10.08 -12.59 8.50
N TYR A 8 -11.23 -13.25 8.44
CA TYR A 8 -11.69 -13.92 7.21
C TYR A 8 -11.96 -12.92 6.08
N PHE A 9 -12.63 -11.80 6.39
CA PHE A 9 -12.85 -10.72 5.44
C PHE A 9 -11.53 -10.13 4.94
N ALA A 10 -10.60 -9.81 5.84
CA ALA A 10 -9.28 -9.29 5.46
C ALA A 10 -8.52 -10.25 4.54
N ALA A 11 -8.46 -11.54 4.88
CA ALA A 11 -7.76 -12.54 4.08
C ALA A 11 -8.40 -12.76 2.69
N LYS A 12 -9.74 -12.79 2.61
CA LYS A 12 -10.46 -12.92 1.34
C LYS A 12 -10.36 -11.64 0.50
N GLY A 13 -10.46 -10.48 1.13
CA GLY A 13 -10.28 -9.18 0.49
C GLY A 13 -8.89 -9.06 -0.13
N GLU A 14 -7.85 -9.40 0.63
CA GLU A 14 -6.46 -9.42 0.14
C GLU A 14 -6.31 -10.34 -1.09
N ALA A 15 -6.88 -11.55 -1.06
CA ALA A 15 -6.80 -12.46 -2.21
C ALA A 15 -7.46 -11.89 -3.47
N VAL A 16 -8.61 -11.24 -3.35
CA VAL A 16 -9.29 -10.58 -4.46
C VAL A 16 -8.50 -9.36 -4.94
N TYR A 17 -8.02 -8.52 -4.02
CA TYR A 17 -7.16 -7.38 -4.33
C TYR A 17 -5.94 -7.80 -5.15
N ARG A 18 -5.26 -8.89 -4.75
CA ARG A 18 -4.12 -9.44 -5.49
C ARG A 18 -4.51 -9.89 -6.90
N ALA A 19 -5.70 -10.46 -7.09
CA ALA A 19 -6.17 -10.85 -8.41
C ALA A 19 -6.40 -9.63 -9.33
N TYR A 20 -6.95 -8.53 -8.79
CA TYR A 20 -7.12 -7.27 -9.54
C TYR A 20 -5.78 -6.62 -9.92
N CYS A 21 -4.77 -6.71 -9.05
CA CYS A 21 -3.45 -6.11 -9.28
C CYS A 21 -2.52 -7.01 -10.13
N GLN A 22 -2.81 -8.32 -10.25
CA GLN A 22 -1.96 -9.28 -10.95
C GLN A 22 -1.68 -8.90 -12.41
N PRO A 23 -2.66 -8.42 -13.22
CA PRO A 23 -2.38 -7.98 -14.59
C PRO A 23 -1.34 -6.87 -14.65
N VAL A 24 -1.42 -5.87 -13.77
CA VAL A 24 -0.45 -4.76 -13.69
C VAL A 24 0.92 -5.31 -13.32
N CYS A 25 1.00 -6.18 -12.31
CA CYS A 25 2.26 -6.82 -11.92
C CYS A 25 2.91 -7.57 -13.08
N LYS A 26 2.13 -8.30 -13.89
CA LYS A 26 2.63 -9.02 -15.07
C LYS A 26 3.10 -8.09 -16.17
N THR A 27 2.31 -7.06 -16.52
CA THR A 27 2.64 -6.08 -17.56
C THR A 27 3.97 -5.38 -17.28
N TYR A 28 4.19 -4.99 -16.03
CA TYR A 28 5.42 -4.32 -15.62
C TYR A 28 6.48 -5.27 -15.06
N GLY A 29 6.29 -6.59 -15.10
CA GLY A 29 7.24 -7.57 -14.57
C GLY A 29 7.62 -7.32 -13.11
N LEU A 30 6.68 -6.91 -12.27
CA LEU A 30 6.90 -6.60 -10.85
C LEU A 30 6.48 -7.77 -9.96
N SER A 31 7.19 -7.94 -8.85
CA SER A 31 6.70 -8.76 -7.75
C SER A 31 5.52 -8.05 -7.05
N PRO A 32 4.63 -8.79 -6.36
CA PRO A 32 3.54 -8.18 -5.60
C PRO A 32 4.04 -7.17 -4.55
N THR A 33 5.20 -7.42 -3.93
CA THR A 33 5.83 -6.51 -2.97
C THR A 33 6.35 -5.24 -3.64
N ALA A 34 6.96 -5.34 -4.82
CA ALA A 34 7.43 -4.17 -5.56
C ALA A 34 6.26 -3.29 -6.01
N PHE A 35 5.17 -3.91 -6.48
CA PHE A 35 3.93 -3.20 -6.78
C PHE A 35 3.38 -2.50 -5.53
N ASP A 36 3.34 -3.17 -4.39
CA ASP A 36 2.86 -2.60 -3.13
C ASP A 36 3.67 -1.38 -2.69
N VAL A 37 5.00 -1.44 -2.81
CA VAL A 37 5.88 -0.30 -2.50
C VAL A 37 5.58 0.88 -3.43
N MET A 38 5.44 0.64 -4.73
CA MET A 38 5.12 1.70 -5.69
C MET A 38 3.76 2.35 -5.40
N MET A 39 2.71 1.56 -5.17
CA MET A 39 1.39 2.10 -4.84
C MET A 39 1.39 2.82 -3.49
N PHE A 40 2.14 2.32 -2.52
CA PHE A 40 2.25 2.98 -1.21
C PHE A 40 2.86 4.38 -1.35
N LEU A 41 4.01 4.49 -2.01
CA LEU A 41 4.69 5.77 -2.21
C LEU A 41 3.86 6.75 -3.06
N ALA A 42 3.20 6.25 -4.10
CA ALA A 42 2.36 7.07 -4.97
C ALA A 42 1.11 7.60 -4.26
N ASN A 43 0.50 6.80 -3.38
CA ASN A 43 -0.73 7.17 -2.69
C ASN A 43 -0.48 7.95 -1.38
N ASN A 44 0.76 7.92 -0.86
CA ASN A 44 1.16 8.56 0.40
C ASN A 44 2.49 9.30 0.18
N PRO A 45 2.52 10.38 -0.63
CA PRO A 45 3.77 11.07 -1.00
C PRO A 45 4.53 11.67 0.20
N GLU A 46 3.85 11.90 1.32
CA GLU A 46 4.45 12.33 2.58
C GLU A 46 5.16 11.20 3.34
N CYS A 47 4.81 9.93 3.06
CA CYS A 47 5.36 8.73 3.67
C CYS A 47 6.44 8.10 2.78
N ASN A 48 7.53 8.84 2.55
CA ASN A 48 8.48 8.54 1.49
C ASN A 48 9.83 7.98 1.96
N THR A 49 9.89 7.33 3.12
CA THR A 49 11.11 6.67 3.59
C THR A 49 10.98 5.14 3.63
N ALA A 50 12.13 4.43 3.60
CA ALA A 50 12.15 2.98 3.80
C ALA A 50 11.54 2.56 5.15
N ARG A 51 11.64 3.42 6.18
CA ARG A 51 11.02 3.19 7.49
C ARG A 51 9.50 3.22 7.39
N ASP A 52 8.94 4.16 6.63
CA ASP A 52 7.49 4.29 6.45
C ASP A 52 6.93 3.08 5.71
N ILE A 53 7.62 2.63 4.65
CA ILE A 53 7.29 1.40 3.93
C ILE A 53 7.22 0.21 4.90
N CYS A 54 8.23 0.04 5.77
CA CYS A 54 8.26 -1.07 6.73
C CYS A 54 7.12 -0.98 7.75
N ARG A 55 6.91 0.23 8.32
CA ARG A 55 5.95 0.47 9.39
C ARG A 55 4.51 0.26 8.91
N ILE A 56 4.17 0.81 7.75
CA ILE A 56 2.77 0.88 7.30
C ILE A 56 2.38 -0.37 6.51
N ARG A 57 3.30 -0.96 5.73
CA ARG A 57 3.00 -2.17 4.95
C ARG A 57 3.37 -3.47 5.65
N GLY A 58 3.96 -3.41 6.85
CA GLY A 58 4.43 -4.59 7.58
C GLY A 58 5.53 -5.37 6.85
N ILE A 59 6.21 -4.72 5.90
CA ILE A 59 7.29 -5.33 5.12
C ILE A 59 8.54 -5.35 6.00
N LYS A 60 9.19 -6.52 6.10
CA LYS A 60 10.47 -6.66 6.82
C LYS A 60 11.53 -5.75 6.16
N SER A 61 12.35 -5.09 6.97
CA SER A 61 13.35 -4.12 6.53
C SER A 61 14.28 -4.64 5.41
N GLY A 62 14.76 -5.87 5.52
CA GLY A 62 15.58 -6.49 4.47
C GLY A 62 14.86 -6.63 3.13
N ILE A 63 13.57 -7.00 3.15
CA ILE A 63 12.75 -7.13 1.93
C ILE A 63 12.47 -5.75 1.34
N ALA A 64 12.15 -4.76 2.18
CA ALA A 64 11.90 -3.39 1.74
C ALA A 64 13.14 -2.80 1.06
N SER A 65 14.32 -2.97 1.66
CA SER A 65 15.58 -2.46 1.10
C SER A 65 15.89 -3.08 -0.27
N VAL A 66 15.81 -4.41 -0.40
CA VAL A 66 16.05 -5.09 -1.69
C VAL A 66 15.04 -4.63 -2.75
N THR A 67 13.76 -4.50 -2.37
CA THR A 67 12.69 -4.07 -3.28
C THR A 67 12.92 -2.64 -3.77
N VAL A 68 13.32 -1.72 -2.88
CA VAL A 68 13.61 -0.33 -3.23
C VAL A 68 14.79 -0.25 -4.20
N GLU A 69 15.89 -0.95 -3.93
CA GLU A 69 17.04 -0.94 -4.83
C GLU A 69 16.70 -1.53 -6.21
N GLN A 70 15.86 -2.57 -6.26
CA GLN A 70 15.35 -3.10 -7.54
C GLN A 70 14.51 -2.07 -8.30
N LEU A 71 13.63 -1.33 -7.63
CA LEU A 71 12.80 -0.31 -8.26
C LEU A 71 13.64 0.89 -8.74
N ILE A 72 14.68 1.28 -8.00
CA ILE A 72 15.66 2.29 -8.43
C ILE A 72 16.44 1.80 -9.66
N GLY A 73 16.95 0.57 -9.64
CA GLY A 73 17.69 -0.01 -10.77
C GLY A 73 16.84 -0.15 -12.04
N ARG A 74 15.51 -0.18 -11.89
CA ARG A 74 14.54 -0.17 -13.00
C ARG A 74 14.11 1.24 -13.44
N GLY A 75 14.60 2.27 -12.76
CA GLY A 75 14.27 3.66 -13.06
C GLY A 75 12.90 4.10 -12.59
N TYR A 76 12.22 3.36 -11.71
CA TYR A 76 10.88 3.73 -11.19
C TYR A 76 10.94 4.57 -9.92
N LEU A 77 12.04 4.47 -9.17
CA LEU A 77 12.28 5.27 -7.99
C LEU A 77 13.61 6.01 -8.11
N THR A 78 13.68 7.18 -7.49
CA THR A 78 14.92 7.86 -7.15
C THR A 78 15.03 8.02 -5.64
N ARG A 79 16.25 8.23 -5.16
CA ARG A 79 16.52 8.52 -3.75
C ARG A 79 17.21 9.86 -3.60
N GLU A 80 16.79 10.63 -2.61
CA GLU A 80 17.41 11.91 -2.26
C GLU A 80 17.71 11.95 -0.76
N THR A 81 18.82 12.60 -0.42
CA THR A 81 19.14 12.87 0.99
C THR A 81 18.26 13.99 1.50
N ASP A 82 17.66 13.80 2.67
CA ASP A 82 16.86 14.83 3.31
C ASP A 82 17.71 16.05 3.67
N GLY A 83 17.25 17.25 3.28
CA GLY A 83 17.94 18.51 3.57
C GLY A 83 17.99 18.89 5.07
N LYS A 84 17.13 18.29 5.91
CA LYS A 84 17.07 18.53 7.36
C LYS A 84 17.81 17.47 8.18
N ASP A 85 17.72 16.19 7.80
CA ASP A 85 18.48 15.10 8.44
C ASP A 85 19.21 14.27 7.37
N ARG A 86 20.51 14.50 7.22
CA ARG A 86 21.33 13.82 6.20
C ARG A 86 21.39 12.29 6.32
N ARG A 87 20.96 11.73 7.46
CA ARG A 87 20.86 10.28 7.66
C ARG A 87 19.58 9.68 7.07
N MET A 88 18.60 10.53 6.75
CA MET A 88 17.33 10.13 6.15
C MET A 88 17.44 10.18 4.63
N GLN A 89 16.94 9.11 4.00
CA GLN A 89 16.81 9.01 2.54
C GLN A 89 15.32 9.01 2.19
N ARG A 90 14.93 9.92 1.30
CA ARG A 90 13.59 10.02 0.74
C ARG A 90 13.54 9.34 -0.63
N LEU A 91 12.41 8.71 -0.92
CA LEU A 91 12.15 7.97 -2.14
C LEU A 91 11.06 8.68 -2.94
N TYR A 92 11.31 8.91 -4.23
CA TYR A 92 10.34 9.55 -5.10
C TYR A 92 10.10 8.71 -6.34
N SER A 93 8.84 8.65 -6.78
CA SER A 93 8.50 8.07 -8.08
C SER A 93 9.07 8.97 -9.19
N THR A 94 9.63 8.33 -10.20
CA THR A 94 10.14 9.01 -11.39
C THR A 94 9.03 9.22 -12.42
N GLU A 95 9.31 10.00 -13.47
CA GLU A 95 8.37 10.15 -14.59
C GLU A 95 8.14 8.81 -15.30
N GLU A 96 9.16 7.96 -15.40
CA GLU A 96 9.09 6.61 -15.98
C GLU A 96 8.14 5.68 -15.22
N ALA A 97 7.91 5.94 -13.92
CA ALA A 97 6.94 5.20 -13.13
C ALA A 97 5.48 5.62 -13.39
N THR A 98 5.24 6.76 -14.05
CA THR A 98 3.88 7.31 -14.23
C THR A 98 2.89 6.31 -14.82
N PRO A 99 3.19 5.59 -15.93
CA PRO A 99 2.25 4.63 -16.51
C PRO A 99 1.94 3.46 -15.55
N LEU A 100 2.93 3.00 -14.79
CA LEU A 100 2.79 1.96 -13.79
C LEU A 100 1.88 2.42 -12.64
N VAL A 101 2.10 3.63 -12.13
CA VAL A 101 1.31 4.21 -11.05
C VAL A 101 -0.15 4.36 -11.47
N GLN A 102 -0.41 4.93 -12.64
CA GLN A 102 -1.77 5.10 -13.17
C GLN A 102 -2.49 3.76 -13.34
N ALA A 103 -1.82 2.76 -13.95
CA ALA A 103 -2.39 1.43 -14.11
C ALA A 103 -2.67 0.74 -12.76
N GLY A 104 -1.78 0.92 -11.79
CA GLY A 104 -1.94 0.38 -10.45
C GLY A 104 -3.11 1.03 -9.70
N GLN A 105 -3.19 2.36 -9.67
CA GLN A 105 -4.28 3.09 -9.04
C GLN A 105 -5.64 2.74 -9.65
N GLU A 106 -5.70 2.58 -10.96
CA GLU A 106 -6.92 2.11 -11.64
C GLU A 106 -7.32 0.70 -11.20
N ALA A 107 -6.36 -0.22 -11.05
CA ALA A 107 -6.65 -1.55 -10.51
C ALA A 107 -7.17 -1.50 -9.06
N GLN A 108 -6.61 -0.63 -8.22
CA GLN A 108 -7.07 -0.41 -6.84
C GLN A 108 -8.50 0.16 -6.83
N ARG A 109 -8.77 1.17 -7.65
CA ARG A 109 -10.11 1.77 -7.79
C ARG A 109 -11.16 0.74 -8.19
N ARG A 110 -10.86 -0.07 -9.23
CA ARG A 110 -11.77 -1.14 -9.69
C ARG A 110 -12.03 -2.20 -8.64
N PHE A 111 -11.03 -2.53 -7.82
CA PHE A 111 -11.21 -3.41 -6.68
C PHE A 111 -12.14 -2.80 -5.64
N GLU A 112 -11.90 -1.54 -5.23
CA GLU A 112 -12.73 -0.84 -4.25
C GLU A 112 -14.20 -0.72 -4.69
N GLU A 113 -14.43 -0.40 -5.96
CA GLU A 113 -15.77 -0.35 -6.55
C GLU A 113 -16.45 -1.70 -6.54
N ALA A 114 -15.73 -2.77 -6.90
CA ALA A 114 -16.29 -4.11 -6.94
C ALA A 114 -16.68 -4.64 -5.56
N ILE A 115 -15.87 -4.41 -4.51
CA ILE A 115 -16.19 -4.89 -3.17
C ILE A 115 -17.33 -4.10 -2.50
N ARG A 116 -17.54 -2.86 -2.94
CA ARG A 116 -18.61 -1.97 -2.47
C ARG A 116 -19.92 -2.14 -3.26
N GLN A 117 -19.89 -2.91 -4.35
CA GLN A 117 -21.05 -3.14 -5.20
C GLN A 117 -22.20 -3.74 -4.38
N GLY A 118 -23.37 -3.09 -4.46
CA GLY A 118 -24.58 -3.51 -3.76
C GLY A 118 -24.79 -2.88 -2.37
N LEU A 119 -23.86 -2.04 -1.91
CA LEU A 119 -24.08 -1.17 -0.76
C LEU A 119 -24.81 0.11 -1.19
N THR A 120 -25.76 0.55 -0.37
CA THR A 120 -26.43 1.85 -0.50
C THR A 120 -25.51 2.99 -0.04
N ASP A 121 -25.82 4.22 -0.42
CA ASP A 121 -25.04 5.40 0.01
C ASP A 121 -24.96 5.52 1.54
N GLY A 122 -26.07 5.27 2.25
CA GLY A 122 -26.07 5.27 3.72
C GLY A 122 -25.22 4.15 4.35
N GLU A 123 -25.15 2.98 3.71
CA GLU A 123 -24.26 1.89 4.14
C GLU A 123 -22.79 2.21 3.84
N LEU A 124 -22.49 2.92 2.75
CA LEU A 124 -21.15 3.37 2.41
C LEU A 124 -20.65 4.43 3.41
N GLU A 125 -21.49 5.39 3.78
CA GLU A 125 -21.18 6.37 4.83
C GLU A 125 -20.93 5.68 6.17
N THR A 126 -21.78 4.73 6.54
CA THR A 126 -21.63 3.93 7.76
C THR A 126 -20.33 3.12 7.73
N TYR A 127 -20.04 2.47 6.60
CA TYR A 127 -18.81 1.70 6.39
C TYR A 127 -17.57 2.58 6.55
N ALA A 128 -17.55 3.77 5.93
CA ALA A 128 -16.44 4.70 6.03
C ALA A 128 -16.21 5.15 7.48
N ALA A 129 -17.28 5.55 8.18
CA ALA A 129 -17.20 6.00 9.57
C ALA A 129 -16.72 4.90 10.53
N LEU A 130 -17.18 3.66 10.35
CA LEU A 130 -16.75 2.53 11.18
C LEU A 130 -15.31 2.11 10.89
N THR A 131 -14.93 2.07 9.62
CA THR A 131 -13.57 1.67 9.22
C THR A 131 -12.54 2.66 9.73
N GLN A 132 -12.83 3.97 9.68
CA GLN A 132 -11.96 5.01 10.25
C GLN A 132 -11.70 4.77 11.75
N LYS A 133 -12.75 4.53 12.54
CA LYS A 133 -12.62 4.23 13.97
C LYS A 133 -11.78 2.97 14.23
N LEU A 134 -11.96 1.92 13.42
CA LEU A 134 -11.20 0.69 13.55
C LEU A 134 -9.72 0.89 13.21
N LEU A 135 -9.40 1.66 12.18
CA LEU A 135 -8.02 1.99 11.80
C LEU A 135 -7.31 2.78 12.91
N GLU A 136 -7.95 3.81 13.47
CA GLU A 136 -7.40 4.57 14.60
C GLU A 136 -7.10 3.67 15.82
N HIS A 137 -7.97 2.68 16.08
CA HIS A 137 -7.74 1.71 17.14
C HIS A 137 -6.55 0.79 16.84
N ILE A 138 -6.42 0.31 15.61
CA ILE A 138 -5.31 -0.55 15.17
C ILE A 138 -3.98 0.21 15.24
N ASP A 139 -3.95 1.48 14.85
CA ASP A 139 -2.74 2.31 14.91
C ASP A 139 -2.26 2.50 16.35
N ARG A 140 -3.17 2.77 17.30
CA ARG A 140 -2.83 2.85 18.73
C ARG A 140 -2.26 1.54 19.25
N LEU A 141 -2.93 0.42 18.97
CA LEU A 141 -2.46 -0.91 19.39
C LEU A 141 -1.09 -1.25 18.80
N SER A 142 -0.85 -0.89 17.54
CA SER A 142 0.44 -1.13 16.88
C SER A 142 1.57 -0.33 17.54
N GLN A 143 1.29 0.90 17.99
CA GLN A 143 2.24 1.73 18.75
C GLN A 143 2.51 1.16 20.15
N GLU A 144 1.50 0.63 20.83
CA GLU A 144 1.64 0.00 22.15
C GLU A 144 2.49 -1.27 22.10
N LEU A 145 2.29 -2.12 21.08
CA LEU A 145 3.01 -3.38 20.91
C LEU A 145 4.45 -3.21 20.36
N SER A 146 4.77 -2.03 19.84
CA SER A 146 6.11 -1.69 19.35
C SER A 146 7.00 -1.01 20.41
N ARG A 147 6.48 -0.81 21.63
CA ARG A 147 7.22 -0.33 22.80
C ARG A 147 7.78 -1.51 23.60
#